data_AF-A0A3B6FW98-F1
#
_entry.id   AF-A0A3B6FW98-F1
#
_cell.length_a   1.000
_cell.length_b   1.000
_cell.length_c   1.000
_cell.angle_alpha   90.00
_cell.angle_beta   90.00
_cell.angle_gamma   90.00
#
_symmetry.space_group_name_H-M   'P 1'
#
loop_
_entity.id
_entity.type
_entity.pdbx_description
1 polymer ?
#
loop_
_entity_poly.entity_id
_entity_poly.type
_entity_poly.pdbx_seq_one_letter_code
_entity_poly.pdbx_strand_id
1 'polypeptide(L)'
;MALVALLVLAVSLAWPASSQSLPVLVPVTKDPATSLYTLPFHYGANLVVDIAGPLVWSTCQPGRLPAKFPCTLPTCRLANAYPVPGCHEPGCEQDRRKDGTCTAYTYNPVTGVCASGSLDRTRIVANTTDGSNPVSQVNVRAVAACAPETLLASLPRGSTGVAGLAGSGLALPAQVASTQKVANKFLLCLPRGDYGNGVAIFGGGPLHIHGQSEIDWTQSLEYTPLVQRNENPAYSVLVKSIAMDNTRVSVPDSALATGGVVLSTMVPYTTLRRDVYRPFVDAFAKAVVAQSRHGWPVARAVKPVAPFELCYDSGTLVSGRGGYFVPGVTLTLDGGKNWTMFGGGSMLNVEPGTACLAFVEMKGVKAGDGRAPAVLIGGFQMENFLLEFDMEKKQLGFFRLPFYAPCGQFNFTRSA
;
A
#
# COMPACT_ATOMS: atom_id res chain seq x y z
N MET A 1 -75.55 -8.22 27.63
CA MET A 1 -74.12 -8.49 27.90
C MET A 1 -73.59 -9.41 26.81
N ALA A 2 -72.88 -8.88 25.83
CA ALA A 2 -72.10 -9.69 24.88
C ALA A 2 -70.90 -8.84 24.44
N LEU A 3 -69.73 -9.17 24.98
CA LEU A 3 -68.45 -8.58 24.61
C LEU A 3 -68.05 -9.09 23.22
N VAL A 4 -67.78 -8.18 22.28
CA VAL A 4 -67.04 -8.50 21.05
C VAL A 4 -65.63 -7.96 21.25
N ALA A 5 -64.67 -8.88 21.40
CA ALA A 5 -63.25 -8.58 21.48
C ALA A 5 -62.69 -8.34 20.08
N LEU A 6 -62.14 -7.14 19.84
CA LEU A 6 -61.37 -6.82 18.65
C LEU A 6 -59.91 -7.24 18.88
N LEU A 7 -59.45 -8.30 18.22
CA LEU A 7 -58.04 -8.66 18.12
C LEU A 7 -57.31 -7.64 17.22
N VAL A 8 -56.42 -6.84 17.80
CA VAL A 8 -55.45 -6.05 17.05
C VAL A 8 -54.24 -6.96 16.77
N LEU A 9 -54.08 -7.38 15.51
CA LEU A 9 -52.84 -8.00 15.04
C LEU A 9 -51.73 -6.94 15.02
N ALA A 10 -50.85 -6.98 16.02
CA ALA A 10 -49.56 -6.31 15.95
C ALA A 10 -48.65 -7.09 15.00
N VAL A 11 -48.61 -6.70 13.73
CA VAL A 11 -47.54 -7.12 12.81
C VAL A 11 -46.29 -6.34 13.21
N SER A 12 -45.49 -6.92 14.08
CA SER A 12 -44.12 -6.47 14.33
C SER A 12 -43.30 -6.70 13.05
N LEU A 13 -43.12 -5.64 12.27
CA LEU A 13 -42.07 -5.54 11.27
C LEU A 13 -40.73 -5.56 12.03
N ALA A 14 -40.23 -6.76 12.32
CA ALA A 14 -38.82 -6.93 12.63
C ALA A 14 -38.05 -6.56 11.36
N TRP A 15 -37.54 -5.32 11.31
CA TRP A 15 -36.48 -4.99 10.38
C TRP A 15 -35.38 -6.03 10.56
N PRO A 16 -34.91 -6.71 9.50
CA PRO A 16 -33.71 -7.49 9.63
C PRO A 16 -32.62 -6.49 9.97
N ALA A 17 -32.15 -6.48 11.22
CA ALA A 17 -30.87 -5.91 11.54
C ALA A 17 -29.88 -6.62 10.60
N SER A 18 -29.44 -5.91 9.56
CA SER A 18 -28.41 -6.42 8.67
C SER A 18 -27.18 -6.65 9.54
N SER A 19 -26.97 -7.90 9.96
CA SER A 19 -25.79 -8.33 10.72
C SER A 19 -24.57 -8.37 9.79
N GLN A 20 -24.40 -7.33 8.98
CA GLN A 20 -23.29 -7.21 8.06
C GLN A 20 -22.03 -6.99 8.89
N SER A 21 -21.05 -7.86 8.70
CA SER A 21 -19.78 -7.75 9.41
C SER A 21 -19.09 -6.46 8.96
N LEU A 22 -18.69 -5.63 9.92
CA LEU A 22 -18.07 -4.35 9.61
C LEU A 22 -16.61 -4.54 9.21
N PRO A 23 -16.11 -3.78 8.21
CA PRO A 23 -14.70 -3.71 7.87
C PRO A 23 -13.82 -3.30 9.05
N VAL A 24 -12.55 -3.69 9.02
CA VAL A 24 -11.54 -3.35 10.04
C VAL A 24 -10.76 -2.12 9.62
N LEU A 25 -10.76 -1.10 10.48
CA LEU A 25 -10.07 0.17 10.34
C LEU A 25 -8.78 0.20 11.16
N VAL A 26 -7.71 0.63 10.51
CA VAL A 26 -6.39 0.79 11.12
C VAL A 26 -5.77 2.11 10.66
N PRO A 27 -5.25 2.96 11.57
CA PRO A 27 -4.49 4.14 11.16
C PRO A 27 -3.15 3.73 10.55
N VAL A 28 -2.69 4.48 9.56
CA VAL A 28 -1.39 4.30 8.91
C VAL A 28 -0.54 5.53 9.17
N THR A 29 0.64 5.35 9.76
CA THR A 29 1.56 6.44 10.07
C THR A 29 2.78 6.35 9.16
N LYS A 30 3.23 7.50 8.62
CA LYS A 30 4.52 7.58 7.93
C LYS A 30 5.61 7.89 8.94
N ASP A 31 6.62 7.04 9.02
CA ASP A 31 7.79 7.27 9.86
C ASP A 31 8.73 8.28 9.20
N PRO A 32 9.07 9.40 9.86
CA PRO A 32 9.87 10.46 9.24
C PRO A 32 11.33 10.05 9.00
N ALA A 33 11.88 9.11 9.78
CA ALA A 33 13.28 8.72 9.68
C ALA A 33 13.55 7.77 8.51
N THR A 34 12.61 6.85 8.26
CA THR A 34 12.74 5.80 7.24
C THR A 34 11.87 6.02 6.01
N SER A 35 10.89 6.94 6.09
CA SER A 35 9.81 7.11 5.10
C SER A 35 8.93 5.89 4.88
N LEU A 36 9.03 4.86 5.73
CA LEU A 36 8.18 3.68 5.70
C LEU A 36 6.84 3.98 6.38
N TYR A 37 5.85 3.13 6.10
CA TYR A 37 4.52 3.23 6.70
C TYR A 37 4.31 2.14 7.72
N THR A 38 3.66 2.45 8.84
CA THR A 38 3.38 1.51 9.91
C THR A 38 1.91 1.50 10.28
N LEU A 39 1.45 0.34 10.76
CA LEU A 39 0.15 0.16 11.38
C LEU A 39 0.29 -0.31 12.83
N PRO A 40 -0.62 0.06 13.74
CA PRO A 40 -0.67 -0.51 15.09
C PRO A 40 -1.00 -2.01 15.06
N PHE A 41 -0.38 -2.76 15.96
CA PHE A 41 -0.58 -4.20 16.06
C PHE A 41 -1.25 -4.61 17.38
N HIS A 42 -0.47 -4.74 18.45
CA HIS A 42 -0.98 -4.97 19.80
C HIS A 42 0.07 -4.50 20.83
N TYR A 43 -0.37 -4.22 22.07
CA TYR A 43 0.52 -3.85 23.18
C TYR A 43 1.49 -2.70 22.87
N GLY A 44 1.07 -1.73 22.04
CA GLY A 44 1.91 -0.59 21.64
C GLY A 44 2.94 -0.88 20.55
N ALA A 45 3.02 -2.12 20.06
CA ALA A 45 3.88 -2.48 18.93
C ALA A 45 3.25 -2.07 17.59
N ASN A 46 4.12 -1.74 16.63
CA ASN A 46 3.74 -1.43 15.26
C ASN A 46 4.28 -2.48 14.28
N LEU A 47 3.63 -2.62 13.14
CA LEU A 47 4.14 -3.40 12.01
C LEU A 47 4.32 -2.50 10.80
N VAL A 48 5.41 -2.70 10.06
CA VAL A 48 5.64 -2.03 8.78
C VAL A 48 4.68 -2.56 7.73
N VAL A 49 4.09 -1.67 6.94
CA VAL A 49 3.14 -2.01 5.87
C VAL A 49 3.91 -2.40 4.61
N ASP A 50 3.92 -3.68 4.25
CA ASP A 50 4.54 -4.17 3.01
C ASP A 50 3.47 -4.72 2.06
N ILE A 51 3.10 -3.95 1.03
CA ILE A 51 2.08 -4.38 0.04
C ILE A 51 2.58 -5.47 -0.92
N ALA A 52 3.87 -5.80 -0.91
CA ALA A 52 4.46 -6.91 -1.64
C ALA A 52 4.75 -8.12 -0.74
N GLY A 53 4.63 -7.97 0.58
CA GLY A 53 4.90 -9.01 1.57
C GLY A 53 3.78 -10.07 1.66
N PRO A 54 4.08 -11.38 1.53
CA PRO A 54 3.08 -12.44 1.59
C PRO A 54 2.66 -12.86 3.00
N LEU A 55 3.36 -12.41 4.05
CA LEU A 55 3.21 -12.86 5.42
C LEU A 55 3.12 -11.70 6.40
N VAL A 56 2.37 -11.91 7.48
CA VAL A 56 2.53 -11.14 8.71
C VAL A 56 3.63 -11.79 9.55
N TRP A 57 4.58 -11.01 10.03
CA TRP A 57 5.62 -11.49 10.95
C TRP A 57 5.95 -10.47 12.03
N SER A 58 6.35 -10.95 13.19
CA SER A 58 6.75 -10.10 14.32
C SER A 58 7.74 -10.84 15.22
N THR A 59 8.48 -10.11 16.04
CA THR A 59 9.14 -10.69 17.21
C THR A 59 8.10 -11.32 18.14
N CYS A 60 8.49 -12.43 18.77
CA CYS A 60 7.67 -13.17 19.71
C CYS A 60 8.41 -13.28 21.05
N GLN A 61 7.65 -13.41 22.15
CA GLN A 61 8.25 -13.57 23.47
C GLN A 61 9.09 -14.86 23.55
N PRO A 62 10.28 -14.80 24.16
CA PRO A 62 11.10 -15.99 24.42
C PRO A 62 10.34 -17.03 25.24
N GLY A 63 10.52 -18.32 24.92
CA GLY A 63 9.91 -19.43 25.68
C GLY A 63 8.43 -19.69 25.37
N ARG A 64 7.83 -18.96 24.42
CA ARG A 64 6.48 -19.26 23.93
C ARG A 64 6.47 -20.59 23.16
N LEU A 65 5.60 -21.51 23.56
CA LEU A 65 5.42 -22.77 22.84
C LEU A 65 4.84 -22.50 21.45
N PRO A 66 5.47 -23.01 20.37
CA PRO A 66 4.95 -22.82 19.03
C PRO A 66 3.54 -23.41 18.89
N ALA A 67 2.68 -22.70 18.17
CA ALA A 67 1.39 -23.25 17.82
C ALA A 67 1.57 -24.49 16.93
N LYS A 68 0.68 -25.48 17.12
CA LYS A 68 0.66 -26.69 16.30
C LYS A 68 0.12 -26.36 14.92
N PHE A 69 1.04 -26.18 13.97
CA PHE A 69 0.77 -26.06 12.54
C PHE A 69 1.52 -27.17 11.80
N PRO A 70 1.04 -28.42 11.79
CA PRO A 70 1.69 -29.47 11.02
C PRO A 70 1.84 -29.07 9.54
N CYS A 71 2.91 -29.53 8.91
CA CYS A 71 3.18 -29.32 7.48
C CYS A 71 2.05 -29.77 6.53
N THR A 72 1.21 -30.70 6.97
CA THR A 72 0.03 -31.14 6.24
C THR A 72 -1.10 -30.12 6.20
N LEU A 73 -1.09 -29.12 7.10
CA LEU A 73 -2.12 -28.08 7.10
C LEU A 73 -1.95 -27.13 5.92
N PRO A 74 -3.06 -26.73 5.26
CA PRO A 74 -3.03 -25.72 4.19
C PRO A 74 -2.36 -24.42 4.62
N THR A 75 -2.50 -24.01 5.88
CA THR A 75 -1.83 -22.84 6.47
C THR A 75 -0.31 -22.90 6.28
N CYS A 76 0.33 -24.04 6.51
CA CYS A 76 1.78 -24.14 6.39
C CYS A 76 2.25 -24.10 4.93
N ARG A 77 1.45 -24.65 4.00
CA ARG A 77 1.70 -24.53 2.56
C ARG A 77 1.58 -23.08 2.10
N LEU A 78 0.56 -22.35 2.55
CA LEU A 78 0.41 -20.92 2.26
C LEU A 78 1.56 -20.09 2.81
N ALA A 79 2.09 -20.44 3.97
CA ALA A 79 3.24 -19.74 4.57
C ALA A 79 4.52 -19.84 3.74
N ASN A 80 4.65 -20.89 2.92
CA ASN A 80 5.82 -21.17 2.10
C ASN A 80 5.52 -21.09 0.59
N ALA A 81 4.37 -20.54 0.20
CA ALA A 81 3.95 -20.47 -1.21
C ALA A 81 4.80 -19.49 -2.04
N TYR A 82 5.45 -18.53 -1.38
CA TYR A 82 6.26 -17.48 -1.99
C TYR A 82 7.64 -17.45 -1.32
N PRO A 83 8.53 -18.41 -1.65
CA PRO A 83 9.85 -18.49 -1.04
C PRO A 83 10.71 -17.27 -1.43
N VAL A 84 11.47 -16.77 -0.47
CA VAL A 84 12.39 -15.65 -0.69
C VAL A 84 13.68 -16.19 -1.32
N PRO A 85 14.14 -15.66 -2.48
CA PRO A 85 15.37 -16.13 -3.10
C PRO A 85 16.57 -16.07 -2.15
N GLY A 86 17.34 -17.16 -2.05
CA GLY A 86 18.49 -17.26 -1.14
C GLY A 86 18.13 -17.64 0.31
N CYS A 87 16.84 -17.70 0.63
CA CYS A 87 16.31 -18.13 1.92
C CYS A 87 15.67 -19.51 1.73
N HIS A 88 16.46 -20.56 1.77
CA HIS A 88 15.99 -21.93 1.53
C HIS A 88 16.30 -22.85 2.71
N GLU A 89 15.26 -23.51 3.18
CA GLU A 89 15.32 -24.89 3.68
C GLU A 89 14.46 -25.76 2.75
N PRO A 90 14.66 -27.09 2.76
CA PRO A 90 13.67 -27.97 2.16
C PRO A 90 12.33 -27.71 2.84
N GLY A 91 11.33 -27.31 2.05
CA GLY A 91 9.98 -27.06 2.56
C GLY A 91 9.37 -28.30 3.23
N CYS A 92 8.09 -28.21 3.55
CA CYS A 92 7.32 -29.31 4.14
C CYS A 92 7.37 -30.66 3.39
N GLU A 93 7.93 -30.71 2.19
CA GLU A 93 8.18 -31.93 1.42
C GLU A 93 9.23 -32.86 2.06
N GLN A 94 10.15 -32.35 2.88
CA GLN A 94 11.13 -33.17 3.61
C GLN A 94 11.00 -33.10 5.14
N ASP A 95 10.02 -32.36 5.66
CA ASP A 95 9.94 -32.10 7.09
C ASP A 95 9.52 -33.36 7.87
N ARG A 96 10.53 -34.06 8.41
CA ARG A 96 10.39 -35.22 9.31
C ARG A 96 10.12 -34.79 10.76
N ARG A 97 9.93 -33.50 11.05
CA ARG A 97 9.69 -33.01 12.41
C ARG A 97 8.38 -33.55 12.98
N LYS A 98 8.50 -34.39 14.02
CA LYS A 98 7.37 -34.94 14.79
C LYS A 98 6.74 -33.92 15.75
N ASP A 99 7.28 -32.71 15.83
CA ASP A 99 6.82 -31.68 16.76
C ASP A 99 5.55 -30.96 16.31
N GLY A 100 5.11 -31.16 15.06
CA GLY A 100 3.87 -30.58 14.52
C GLY A 100 3.94 -29.06 14.34
N THR A 101 5.14 -28.51 14.18
CA THR A 101 5.36 -27.08 13.91
C THR A 101 5.48 -26.81 12.41
N CYS A 102 5.28 -25.54 12.02
CA CYS A 102 5.51 -25.07 10.66
C CYS A 102 6.60 -24.02 10.69
N THR A 103 7.69 -24.25 9.94
CA THR A 103 8.71 -23.24 9.69
C THR A 103 8.30 -22.44 8.46
N ALA A 104 8.29 -21.11 8.59
CA ALA A 104 8.11 -20.16 7.51
C ALA A 104 9.36 -19.27 7.40
N TYR A 105 9.59 -18.69 6.23
CA TYR A 105 10.71 -17.78 6.00
C TYR A 105 10.21 -16.35 5.98
N THR A 106 10.62 -15.59 7.00
CA THR A 106 10.37 -14.16 7.07
C THR A 106 11.54 -13.43 6.45
N TYR A 107 11.27 -12.29 5.82
CA TYR A 107 12.31 -11.42 5.30
C TYR A 107 12.03 -9.98 5.70
N ASN A 108 13.11 -9.25 5.91
CA ASN A 108 13.08 -7.82 6.04
C ASN A 108 13.12 -7.20 4.64
N PRO A 109 12.05 -6.52 4.20
CA PRO A 109 11.95 -5.97 2.85
C PRO A 109 12.88 -4.78 2.57
N VAL A 110 13.47 -4.19 3.62
CA VAL A 110 14.40 -3.06 3.51
C VAL A 110 15.84 -3.54 3.35
N THR A 111 16.24 -4.56 4.11
CA THR A 111 17.62 -5.07 4.12
C THR A 111 17.81 -6.29 3.21
N GLY A 112 16.73 -6.98 2.85
CA GLY A 112 16.77 -8.24 2.11
C GLY A 112 17.20 -9.45 2.95
N VAL A 113 17.49 -9.25 4.24
CA VAL A 113 17.88 -10.34 5.15
C VAL A 113 16.64 -11.16 5.51
N CYS A 114 16.80 -12.47 5.60
CA CYS A 114 15.74 -13.40 5.98
C CYS A 114 16.15 -14.32 7.13
N ALA A 115 15.15 -14.87 7.78
CA ALA A 115 15.33 -15.85 8.84
C ALA A 115 14.16 -16.85 8.85
N SER A 116 14.44 -18.05 9.36
CA SER A 116 13.41 -19.03 9.67
C SER A 116 12.63 -18.60 10.92
N GLY A 117 11.32 -18.79 10.90
CA GLY A 117 10.44 -18.50 12.02
C GLY A 117 9.29 -19.48 12.11
N SER A 118 8.93 -19.92 13.31
CA SER A 118 7.75 -20.77 13.50
C SER A 118 6.47 -19.96 13.35
N LEU A 119 5.46 -20.54 12.69
CA LEU A 119 4.11 -19.95 12.71
C LEU A 119 3.52 -20.00 14.11
N ASP A 120 2.89 -18.91 14.52
CA ASP A 120 2.16 -18.80 15.77
C ASP A 120 0.83 -18.05 15.57
N ARG A 121 -0.10 -18.27 16.48
CA ARG A 121 -1.36 -17.55 16.55
C ARG A 121 -1.12 -16.18 17.17
N THR A 122 -1.68 -15.15 16.57
CA THR A 122 -1.62 -13.79 17.09
C THR A 122 -2.98 -13.12 17.01
N ARG A 123 -3.03 -11.89 17.52
CA ARG A 123 -4.19 -11.02 17.43
C ARG A 123 -3.76 -9.63 16.99
N ILE A 124 -4.61 -9.01 16.19
CA ILE A 124 -4.47 -7.61 15.78
C ILE A 124 -5.59 -6.85 16.47
N VAL A 125 -5.20 -5.87 17.28
CA VAL A 125 -6.13 -5.01 18.01
C VAL A 125 -6.40 -3.79 17.14
N ALA A 126 -7.62 -3.69 16.64
CA ALA A 126 -8.03 -2.62 15.73
C ALA A 126 -9.45 -2.14 16.09
N ASN A 127 -10.03 -1.26 15.27
CA ASN A 127 -11.44 -0.94 15.35
C ASN A 127 -12.16 -1.44 14.09
N THR A 128 -13.46 -1.67 14.19
CA THR A 128 -14.35 -1.72 13.03
C THR A 128 -14.71 -0.30 12.56
N THR A 129 -15.25 -0.15 11.36
CA THR A 129 -15.71 1.14 10.84
C THR A 129 -16.97 1.02 9.98
N ASP A 130 -17.74 2.10 9.95
CA ASP A 130 -18.83 2.35 9.01
C ASP A 130 -18.36 3.13 7.76
N GLY A 131 -17.06 3.45 7.68
CA GLY A 131 -16.44 4.26 6.63
C GLY A 131 -16.20 5.72 7.00
N SER A 132 -16.80 6.22 8.08
CA SER A 132 -16.62 7.61 8.56
C SER A 132 -15.82 7.66 9.86
N ASN A 133 -16.09 6.74 10.78
CA ASN A 133 -15.51 6.72 12.13
C ASN A 133 -15.23 5.28 12.58
N PRO A 134 -14.38 5.10 13.61
CA PRO A 134 -14.31 3.83 14.33
C PRO A 134 -15.62 3.55 15.06
N VAL A 135 -16.11 2.32 14.97
CA VAL A 135 -17.37 1.88 15.61
C VAL A 135 -17.08 1.12 16.91
N SER A 136 -16.39 -0.02 16.83
CA SER A 136 -16.09 -0.86 18.00
C SER A 136 -14.68 -1.45 17.94
N GLN A 137 -14.07 -1.76 19.09
CA GLN A 137 -12.77 -2.44 19.09
C GLN A 137 -12.96 -3.89 18.68
N VAL A 138 -12.06 -4.40 17.85
CA VAL A 138 -12.04 -5.78 17.39
C VAL A 138 -10.66 -6.41 17.61
N ASN A 139 -10.67 -7.69 18.00
CA ASN A 139 -9.50 -8.53 18.09
C ASN A 139 -9.50 -9.51 16.93
N VAL A 140 -8.82 -9.17 15.84
CA VAL A 140 -8.73 -10.05 14.67
C VAL A 140 -7.75 -11.17 14.96
N ARG A 141 -8.25 -12.41 15.02
CA ARG A 141 -7.40 -13.60 15.10
C ARG A 141 -6.60 -13.74 13.81
N ALA A 142 -5.31 -13.96 13.93
CA ALA A 142 -4.39 -14.11 12.80
C ALA A 142 -3.32 -15.16 13.10
N VAL A 143 -2.56 -15.50 12.08
CA VAL A 143 -1.34 -16.30 12.08
C VAL A 143 -0.22 -15.37 11.65
N ALA A 144 0.88 -15.37 12.41
CA ALA A 144 2.09 -14.65 12.06
C ALA A 144 3.30 -15.57 12.25
N ALA A 145 4.37 -15.31 11.50
CA ALA A 145 5.64 -15.97 11.73
C ALA A 145 6.44 -15.23 12.81
N CYS A 146 7.00 -15.99 13.76
CA CYS A 146 7.88 -15.44 14.79
C CYS A 146 9.28 -15.20 14.21
N ALA A 147 9.73 -13.95 14.21
CA ALA A 147 11.03 -13.55 13.67
C ALA A 147 12.04 -13.21 14.78
N PRO A 148 13.35 -13.43 14.55
CA PRO A 148 14.38 -12.93 15.45
C PRO A 148 14.51 -11.41 15.38
N GLU A 149 14.96 -10.78 16.47
CA GLU A 149 15.14 -9.32 16.56
C GLU A 149 16.13 -8.76 15.53
N THR A 150 17.05 -9.59 15.03
CA THR A 150 17.99 -9.20 13.96
C THR A 150 17.28 -8.77 12.68
N LEU A 151 16.06 -9.26 12.42
CA LEU A 151 15.25 -8.82 11.29
C LEU A 151 14.61 -7.45 11.47
N LEU A 152 14.72 -6.81 12.64
CA LEU A 152 14.20 -5.45 12.86
C LEU A 152 15.15 -4.35 12.36
N ALA A 153 16.36 -4.70 11.95
CA ALA A 153 17.32 -3.75 11.42
C ALA A 153 16.72 -2.89 10.29
N SER A 154 16.94 -1.58 10.34
CA SER A 154 16.40 -0.61 9.37
C SER A 154 14.88 -0.45 9.32
N LEU A 155 14.12 -1.11 10.20
CA LEU A 155 12.69 -0.82 10.36
C LEU A 155 12.49 0.40 11.29
N PRO A 156 11.31 1.06 11.25
CA PRO A 156 10.99 2.18 12.13
C PRO A 156 11.11 1.80 13.61
N ARG A 157 11.45 2.79 14.44
CA ARG A 157 11.49 2.57 15.90
C ARG A 157 10.11 2.20 16.43
N GLY A 158 10.06 1.21 17.31
CA GLY A 158 8.80 0.67 17.84
C GLY A 158 8.10 -0.33 16.92
N SER A 159 8.62 -0.58 15.71
CA SER A 159 8.18 -1.68 14.88
C SER A 159 8.74 -3.02 15.38
N THR A 160 7.87 -4.01 15.51
CA THR A 160 8.26 -5.39 15.90
C THR A 160 8.22 -6.36 14.73
N GLY A 161 7.88 -5.89 13.53
CA GLY A 161 7.93 -6.66 12.30
C GLY A 161 7.19 -6.03 11.14
N VAL A 162 6.59 -6.86 10.28
CA VAL A 162 5.96 -6.44 9.02
C VAL A 162 4.57 -7.06 8.89
N ALA A 163 3.61 -6.24 8.47
CA ALA A 163 2.31 -6.64 8.01
C ALA A 163 2.34 -6.74 6.48
N GLY A 164 2.57 -7.94 5.97
CA GLY A 164 2.45 -8.24 4.55
C GLY A 164 1.01 -8.11 4.08
N LEU A 165 0.77 -7.29 3.05
CA LEU A 165 -0.56 -7.04 2.47
C LEU A 165 -0.71 -7.59 1.05
N ALA A 166 0.21 -8.43 0.58
CA ALA A 166 0.22 -8.92 -0.79
C ALA A 166 -0.95 -9.88 -1.10
N GLY A 167 -1.05 -10.32 -2.36
CA GLY A 167 -2.06 -11.28 -2.83
C GLY A 167 -1.83 -12.72 -2.36
N SER A 168 -1.65 -12.93 -1.05
CA SER A 168 -1.32 -14.21 -0.41
C SER A 168 -2.35 -14.61 0.64
N GLY A 169 -2.58 -15.92 0.82
CA GLY A 169 -3.55 -16.45 1.77
C GLY A 169 -3.21 -16.21 3.25
N LEU A 170 -1.96 -15.87 3.57
CA LEU A 170 -1.53 -15.46 4.92
C LEU A 170 -1.10 -14.00 5.02
N ALA A 171 -1.33 -13.19 3.98
CA ALA A 171 -1.24 -11.75 4.10
C ALA A 171 -2.41 -11.22 4.96
N LEU A 172 -2.20 -10.06 5.59
CA LEU A 172 -3.17 -9.46 6.50
C LEU A 172 -4.59 -9.31 5.90
N PRO A 173 -4.79 -8.83 4.65
CA PRO A 173 -6.13 -8.70 4.07
C PRO A 173 -6.90 -10.02 4.03
N ALA A 174 -6.27 -11.11 3.59
CA ALA A 174 -6.90 -12.42 3.51
C ALA A 174 -7.25 -12.99 4.90
N GLN A 175 -6.40 -12.75 5.89
CA GLN A 175 -6.65 -13.17 7.28
C GLN A 175 -7.79 -12.39 7.93
N VAL A 176 -7.89 -11.07 7.67
CA VAL A 176 -9.02 -10.26 8.13
C VAL A 176 -10.30 -10.71 7.45
N ALA A 177 -10.29 -10.88 6.11
CA ALA A 177 -11.46 -11.31 5.34
C ALA A 177 -12.04 -12.62 5.87
N SER A 178 -11.20 -13.63 6.06
CA SER A 178 -11.61 -14.95 6.57
C SER A 178 -12.11 -14.90 8.03
N THR A 179 -11.46 -14.11 8.89
CA THR A 179 -11.78 -14.09 10.33
C THR A 179 -12.99 -13.21 10.65
N GLN A 180 -13.10 -12.07 9.98
CA GLN A 180 -14.20 -11.10 10.16
C GLN A 180 -15.36 -11.33 9.21
N LYS A 181 -15.26 -12.28 8.27
CA LYS A 181 -16.30 -12.59 7.27
C LYS A 181 -16.67 -11.35 6.42
N VAL A 182 -15.63 -10.63 6.00
CA VAL A 182 -15.71 -9.46 5.12
C VAL A 182 -15.05 -9.79 3.78
N ALA A 183 -15.19 -8.92 2.79
CA ALA A 183 -14.62 -9.14 1.47
C ALA A 183 -13.09 -9.24 1.51
N ASN A 184 -12.50 -10.06 0.64
CA ASN A 184 -11.05 -10.13 0.45
C ASN A 184 -10.55 -8.95 -0.39
N LYS A 185 -10.66 -7.76 0.19
CA LYS A 185 -10.13 -6.53 -0.37
C LYS A 185 -9.73 -5.57 0.74
N PHE A 186 -8.82 -4.66 0.41
CA PHE A 186 -8.46 -3.60 1.34
C PHE A 186 -8.25 -2.28 0.63
N LEU A 187 -8.48 -1.21 1.38
CA LEU A 187 -8.31 0.16 0.97
C LEU A 187 -7.10 0.73 1.72
N LEU A 188 -6.25 1.45 1.01
CA LEU A 188 -5.06 2.12 1.56
C LEU A 188 -5.07 3.58 1.11
N CYS A 189 -4.96 4.49 2.08
CA CYS A 189 -4.86 5.92 1.88
C CYS A 189 -3.65 6.41 2.67
N LEU A 190 -2.48 6.48 2.02
CA LEU A 190 -1.23 6.84 2.68
C LEU A 190 -1.19 8.34 3.00
N PRO A 191 -0.79 8.72 4.23
CA PRO A 191 -0.70 10.13 4.59
C PRO A 191 0.52 10.78 3.95
N ARG A 192 0.42 12.08 3.69
CA ARG A 192 1.63 12.92 3.57
C ARG A 192 2.13 13.22 4.99
N GLY A 193 3.45 13.18 5.19
CA GLY A 193 4.10 13.20 6.52
C GLY A 193 3.67 14.30 7.49
N ASP A 194 3.14 15.42 6.99
CA ASP A 194 2.70 16.55 7.82
C ASP A 194 1.21 16.50 8.20
N TYR A 195 0.46 15.53 7.68
CA TYR A 195 -0.99 15.43 7.81
C TYR A 195 -1.37 14.12 8.51
N GLY A 196 -1.37 14.13 9.84
CA GLY A 196 -2.01 13.11 10.67
C GLY A 196 -1.70 11.65 10.30
N ASN A 197 -2.65 10.77 10.61
CA ASN A 197 -2.59 9.37 10.21
C ASN A 197 -3.41 9.18 8.93
N GLY A 198 -2.89 8.41 7.99
CA GLY A 198 -3.66 7.88 6.88
C GLY A 198 -4.50 6.68 7.32
N VAL A 199 -5.09 5.99 6.35
CA VAL A 199 -6.16 5.02 6.58
C VAL A 199 -5.84 3.70 5.88
N ALA A 200 -6.03 2.59 6.60
CA ALA A 200 -6.21 1.28 6.01
C ALA A 200 -7.56 0.70 6.44
N ILE A 201 -8.38 0.24 5.49
CA ILE A 201 -9.64 -0.46 5.74
C ILE A 201 -9.59 -1.84 5.10
N PHE A 202 -9.78 -2.89 5.89
CA PHE A 202 -9.79 -4.27 5.44
C PHE A 202 -11.22 -4.81 5.44
N GLY A 203 -11.73 -5.23 4.29
CA GLY A 203 -13.10 -5.74 4.15
C GLY A 203 -13.99 -4.97 3.19
N GLY A 204 -13.52 -3.86 2.64
CA GLY A 204 -14.31 -2.96 1.79
C GLY A 204 -15.09 -1.91 2.56
N GLY A 205 -16.18 -1.43 1.97
CA GLY A 205 -17.01 -0.36 2.52
C GLY A 205 -16.63 1.04 2.00
N PRO A 206 -17.44 2.06 2.32
CA PRO A 206 -17.19 3.42 1.89
C PRO A 206 -16.02 4.06 2.65
N LEU A 207 -15.52 5.19 2.16
CA LEU A 207 -14.57 6.03 2.87
C LEU A 207 -15.03 7.49 2.81
N HIS A 208 -15.24 8.06 3.99
CA HIS A 208 -15.58 9.46 4.18
C HIS A 208 -14.42 10.16 4.90
N ILE A 209 -14.04 11.35 4.42
CA ILE A 209 -12.98 12.16 5.03
C ILE A 209 -13.63 13.24 5.91
N HIS A 210 -13.06 13.53 7.08
CA HIS A 210 -13.59 14.54 7.99
C HIS A 210 -13.71 15.91 7.30
N GLY A 211 -14.81 16.62 7.55
CA GLY A 211 -15.12 17.87 6.88
C GLY A 211 -15.65 17.71 5.45
N GLN A 212 -15.74 16.48 4.94
CA GLN A 212 -16.35 16.09 3.65
C GLN A 212 -17.19 14.80 3.84
N SER A 213 -17.88 14.67 4.98
CA SER A 213 -18.57 13.44 5.39
C SER A 213 -19.68 13.00 4.43
N GLU A 214 -20.29 13.93 3.69
CA GLU A 214 -21.34 13.63 2.72
C GLU A 214 -20.82 12.91 1.46
N ILE A 215 -19.49 12.89 1.25
CA ILE A 215 -18.87 12.29 0.06
C ILE A 215 -18.28 10.94 0.41
N ASP A 216 -18.80 9.88 -0.22
CA ASP A 216 -18.13 8.58 -0.28
C ASP A 216 -17.09 8.59 -1.41
N TRP A 217 -15.82 8.73 -1.03
CA TRP A 217 -14.72 8.82 -1.99
C TRP A 217 -14.48 7.51 -2.75
N THR A 218 -14.99 6.37 -2.26
CA THR A 218 -14.86 5.08 -2.97
C THR A 218 -15.68 5.02 -4.25
N GLN A 219 -16.73 5.84 -4.36
CA GLN A 219 -17.54 5.96 -5.59
C GLN A 219 -16.80 6.67 -6.72
N SER A 220 -15.69 7.35 -6.42
CA SER A 220 -14.86 8.04 -7.41
C SER A 220 -13.73 7.17 -7.96
N LEU A 221 -13.60 5.93 -7.49
CA LEU A 221 -12.54 5.01 -7.92
C LEU A 221 -12.67 4.66 -9.40
N GLU A 222 -11.56 4.80 -10.12
CA GLU A 222 -11.37 4.14 -11.42
C GLU A 222 -10.61 2.84 -11.23
N TYR A 223 -10.84 1.86 -12.11
CA TYR A 223 -10.29 0.51 -11.95
C TYR A 223 -9.38 0.12 -13.11
N THR A 224 -8.30 -0.59 -12.77
CA THR A 224 -7.43 -1.28 -13.72
C THR A 224 -7.22 -2.74 -13.26
N PRO A 225 -7.03 -3.71 -14.17
CA PRO A 225 -6.77 -5.10 -13.78
C PRO A 225 -5.48 -5.25 -12.98
N LEU A 226 -5.53 -6.04 -11.91
CA LEU A 226 -4.34 -6.52 -11.21
C LEU A 226 -3.78 -7.73 -11.96
N VAL A 227 -2.49 -7.68 -12.28
CA VAL A 227 -1.76 -8.79 -12.89
C VAL A 227 -1.09 -9.59 -11.79
N GLN A 228 -1.56 -10.82 -11.59
CA GLN A 228 -0.87 -11.80 -10.76
C GLN A 228 0.25 -12.45 -11.58
N ARG A 229 1.45 -12.49 -11.03
CA ARG A 229 2.57 -13.25 -11.60
C ARG A 229 2.73 -14.54 -10.79
N ASN A 230 2.96 -15.65 -11.48
CA ASN A 230 3.32 -16.89 -10.81
C ASN A 230 4.55 -16.64 -9.92
N GLU A 231 4.53 -17.19 -8.70
CA GLU A 231 5.63 -17.10 -7.73
C GLU A 231 5.92 -15.69 -7.15
N ASN A 232 5.14 -14.67 -7.49
CA ASN A 232 5.28 -13.33 -6.92
C ASN A 232 3.93 -12.79 -6.42
N PRO A 233 3.78 -12.57 -5.10
CA PRO A 233 2.53 -12.13 -4.51
C PRO A 233 2.26 -10.62 -4.70
N ALA A 234 3.24 -9.86 -5.20
CA ALA A 234 3.18 -8.41 -5.30
C ALA A 234 2.14 -7.90 -6.31
N TYR A 235 1.54 -6.76 -5.98
CA TYR A 235 0.58 -6.10 -6.86
C TYR A 235 1.25 -5.49 -8.07
N SER A 236 0.84 -5.97 -9.25
CA SER A 236 1.28 -5.43 -10.52
C SER A 236 0.10 -4.91 -11.33
N VAL A 237 0.32 -3.81 -12.05
CA VAL A 237 -0.57 -3.28 -13.09
C VAL A 237 0.21 -3.13 -14.39
N LEU A 238 -0.49 -3.01 -15.51
CA LEU A 238 0.14 -2.78 -16.82
C LEU A 238 0.02 -1.30 -17.18
N VAL A 239 1.13 -0.70 -17.59
CA VAL A 239 1.17 0.66 -18.16
C VAL A 239 1.36 0.54 -19.66
N LYS A 240 0.53 1.25 -20.42
CA LYS A 240 0.59 1.31 -21.89
C LYS A 240 1.44 2.48 -22.38
N SER A 241 1.43 3.59 -21.65
CA SER A 241 2.22 4.76 -21.99
C SER A 241 2.48 5.65 -20.78
N ILE A 242 3.57 6.41 -20.89
CA ILE A 242 3.90 7.50 -19.99
C ILE A 242 3.80 8.80 -20.77
N ALA A 243 3.20 9.83 -20.17
CA ALA A 243 3.11 11.17 -20.76
C ALA A 243 3.54 12.24 -19.76
N MET A 244 4.16 13.31 -20.28
CA MET A 244 4.41 14.56 -19.59
C MET A 244 3.38 15.57 -20.09
N ASP A 245 2.50 16.01 -19.20
CA ASP A 245 1.22 16.63 -19.52
C ASP A 245 0.46 15.76 -20.53
N ASN A 246 0.34 16.23 -21.77
CA ASN A 246 -0.33 15.53 -22.87
C ASN A 246 0.65 14.98 -23.91
N THR A 247 1.97 15.07 -23.66
CA THR A 247 3.01 14.63 -24.61
C THR A 247 3.54 13.27 -24.21
N ARG A 248 3.35 12.26 -25.07
CA ARG A 248 3.86 10.91 -24.84
C ARG A 248 5.39 10.90 -24.76
N VAL A 249 5.92 10.26 -23.73
CA VAL A 249 7.35 10.00 -23.58
C VAL A 249 7.74 8.85 -24.51
N SER A 250 8.79 9.06 -25.30
CA SER A 250 9.33 8.03 -26.19
C SER A 250 10.13 7.01 -25.37
N VAL A 251 9.48 5.91 -25.01
CA VAL A 251 10.10 4.74 -24.37
C VAL A 251 10.04 3.55 -25.33
N PRO A 252 10.98 2.59 -25.27
CA PRO A 252 10.86 1.37 -26.07
C PRO A 252 9.55 0.64 -25.74
N ASP A 253 8.79 0.21 -26.75
CA ASP A 253 7.49 -0.44 -26.51
C ASP A 253 7.62 -1.73 -25.66
N SER A 254 8.72 -2.47 -25.84
CA SER A 254 9.05 -3.63 -25.02
C SER A 254 9.36 -3.27 -23.57
N ALA A 255 9.79 -2.03 -23.28
CA ALA A 255 10.18 -1.64 -21.93
C ALA A 255 9.01 -1.78 -20.94
N LEU A 256 7.84 -1.27 -21.33
CA LEU A 256 6.63 -1.29 -20.50
C LEU A 256 5.93 -2.65 -20.50
N ALA A 257 6.02 -3.41 -21.59
CA ALA A 257 5.40 -4.72 -21.72
C ALA A 257 6.13 -5.82 -20.92
N THR A 258 7.47 -5.85 -20.94
CA THR A 258 8.26 -6.93 -20.34
C THR A 258 8.45 -6.78 -18.83
N GLY A 259 8.51 -5.53 -18.33
CA GLY A 259 8.73 -5.25 -16.91
C GLY A 259 7.45 -5.10 -16.09
N GLY A 260 6.34 -4.64 -16.68
CA GLY A 260 5.14 -4.24 -15.94
C GLY A 260 5.41 -3.15 -14.89
N VAL A 261 4.37 -2.78 -14.16
CA VAL A 261 4.44 -1.79 -13.08
C VAL A 261 4.07 -2.44 -11.77
N VAL A 262 4.95 -2.36 -10.79
CA VAL A 262 4.76 -2.95 -9.46
C VAL A 262 4.53 -1.83 -8.46
N LEU A 263 3.59 -2.00 -7.53
CA LEU A 263 3.38 -1.07 -6.43
C LEU A 263 4.20 -1.54 -5.22
N SER A 264 4.88 -0.62 -4.54
CA SER A 264 5.66 -0.95 -3.34
C SER A 264 5.65 0.19 -2.32
N THR A 265 5.39 -0.18 -1.06
CA THR A 265 5.54 0.70 0.11
C THR A 265 6.95 0.65 0.70
N MET A 266 7.84 -0.17 0.15
CA MET A 266 9.21 -0.40 0.64
C MET A 266 10.24 0.52 -0.01
N VAL A 267 9.87 1.20 -1.09
CA VAL A 267 10.65 2.28 -1.69
C VAL A 267 9.92 3.61 -1.49
N PRO A 268 10.59 4.67 -1.00
CA PRO A 268 9.94 5.94 -0.73
C PRO A 268 9.51 6.66 -2.00
N TYR A 269 10.25 6.48 -3.10
CA TYR A 269 10.03 7.17 -4.37
C TYR A 269 9.91 6.16 -5.50
N THR A 270 9.15 6.51 -6.54
CA THR A 270 9.06 5.71 -7.74
C THR A 270 10.44 5.51 -8.35
N THR A 271 10.80 4.26 -8.56
CA THR A 271 12.05 3.88 -9.22
C THR A 271 11.74 3.41 -10.64
N LEU A 272 12.56 3.82 -11.60
CA LEU A 272 12.39 3.52 -13.02
C LEU A 272 13.60 2.77 -13.54
N ARG A 273 13.37 1.72 -14.34
CA ARG A 273 14.46 1.03 -15.05
C ARG A 273 15.12 1.99 -16.03
N ARG A 274 16.42 1.87 -16.25
CA ARG A 274 17.23 2.84 -17.03
C ARG A 274 16.65 3.19 -18.42
N ASP A 275 16.11 2.21 -19.15
CA ASP A 275 15.46 2.37 -20.46
C ASP A 275 14.17 3.21 -20.42
N VAL A 276 13.58 3.38 -19.23
CA VAL A 276 12.43 4.26 -18.98
C VAL A 276 12.88 5.56 -18.32
N TYR A 277 13.81 5.50 -17.37
CA TYR A 277 14.25 6.64 -16.57
C TYR A 277 14.87 7.77 -17.41
N ARG A 278 15.76 7.44 -18.34
CA ARG A 278 16.46 8.44 -19.16
C ARG A 278 15.53 9.25 -20.06
N PRO A 279 14.69 8.64 -20.92
CA PRO A 279 13.72 9.41 -21.70
C PRO A 279 12.68 10.13 -20.81
N PHE A 280 12.35 9.58 -19.64
CA PHE A 280 11.46 10.21 -18.67
C PHE A 280 12.02 11.53 -18.13
N VAL A 281 13.24 11.52 -17.58
CA VAL A 281 13.84 12.73 -16.99
C VAL A 281 14.08 13.79 -18.07
N ASP A 282 14.54 13.38 -19.25
CA ASP A 282 14.74 14.30 -20.38
C ASP A 282 13.43 14.95 -20.82
N ALA A 283 12.34 14.17 -20.91
CA ALA A 283 11.02 14.69 -21.26
C ALA A 283 10.49 15.66 -20.20
N PHE A 284 10.65 15.33 -18.91
CA PHE A 284 10.24 16.20 -17.82
C PHE A 284 11.00 17.54 -17.85
N ALA A 285 12.34 17.50 -17.97
CA ALA A 285 13.16 18.71 -18.04
C ALA A 285 12.78 19.60 -19.24
N LYS A 286 12.53 19.00 -20.41
CA LYS A 286 12.06 19.73 -21.60
C LYS A 286 10.68 20.36 -21.38
N ALA A 287 9.76 19.63 -20.76
CA ALA A 287 8.42 20.12 -20.47
C ALA A 287 8.44 21.29 -19.47
N VAL A 288 9.28 21.22 -18.43
CA VAL A 288 9.50 22.35 -17.49
C VAL A 288 10.00 23.59 -18.22
N VAL A 289 10.99 23.45 -19.11
CA VAL A 289 11.49 24.59 -19.91
C VAL A 289 10.40 25.16 -20.81
N ALA A 290 9.56 24.31 -21.41
CA ALA A 290 8.49 24.73 -22.29
C ALA A 290 7.40 25.55 -21.57
N GLN A 291 7.17 25.31 -20.27
CA GLN A 291 6.19 26.09 -19.49
C GLN A 291 6.50 27.59 -19.45
N SER A 292 7.78 27.98 -19.51
CA SER A 292 8.16 29.39 -19.54
C SER A 292 7.64 30.14 -20.79
N ARG A 293 7.41 29.43 -21.89
CA ARG A 293 6.79 29.98 -23.12
C ARG A 293 5.32 30.35 -22.92
N HIS A 294 4.70 29.85 -21.86
CA HIS A 294 3.31 30.11 -21.48
C HIS A 294 3.20 31.14 -20.33
N GLY A 295 4.24 31.93 -20.08
CA GLY A 295 4.23 33.01 -19.08
C GLY A 295 4.56 32.58 -17.66
N TRP A 296 4.97 31.31 -17.45
CA TRP A 296 5.46 30.85 -16.14
C TRP A 296 6.91 31.31 -15.91
N PRO A 297 7.31 31.55 -14.64
CA PRO A 297 8.71 31.80 -14.30
C PRO A 297 9.63 30.70 -14.85
N VAL A 298 10.84 31.08 -15.27
CA VAL A 298 11.84 30.12 -15.72
C VAL A 298 12.37 29.36 -14.51
N ALA A 299 12.08 28.06 -14.46
CA ALA A 299 12.61 27.17 -13.43
C ALA A 299 14.15 27.09 -13.54
N ARG A 300 14.84 27.42 -12.46
CA ARG A 300 16.31 27.40 -12.41
C ARG A 300 16.80 26.06 -11.87
N ALA A 301 17.44 25.26 -12.71
CA ALA A 301 18.08 24.03 -12.26
C ALA A 301 19.21 24.33 -11.26
N VAL A 302 19.35 23.48 -10.25
CA VAL A 302 20.40 23.57 -9.23
C VAL A 302 21.16 22.25 -9.13
N LYS A 303 22.19 22.22 -8.29
CA LYS A 303 22.97 21.00 -8.06
C LYS A 303 22.04 19.87 -7.60
N PRO A 304 22.12 18.66 -8.20
CA PRO A 304 21.32 17.53 -7.76
C PRO A 304 21.62 17.14 -6.31
N VAL A 305 20.58 16.76 -5.57
CA VAL A 305 20.67 16.26 -4.19
C VAL A 305 20.33 14.78 -4.24
N ALA A 306 21.29 13.93 -3.83
CA ALA A 306 21.08 12.49 -3.84
C ALA A 306 19.83 12.10 -3.01
N PRO A 307 19.01 11.14 -3.48
CA PRO A 307 19.21 10.29 -4.65
C PRO A 307 18.69 10.86 -5.99
N PHE A 308 18.29 12.13 -6.05
CA PHE A 308 17.64 12.75 -7.20
C PHE A 308 18.65 13.34 -8.18
N GLU A 309 18.35 13.26 -9.48
CA GLU A 309 19.20 13.82 -10.55
C GLU A 309 18.70 15.17 -11.08
N LEU A 310 17.43 15.50 -10.88
CA LEU A 310 16.82 16.72 -11.40
C LEU A 310 16.23 17.55 -10.27
N CYS A 311 16.88 18.67 -9.97
CA CYS A 311 16.52 19.57 -8.88
C CYS A 311 16.51 21.02 -9.38
N TYR A 312 15.65 21.83 -8.77
CA TYR A 312 15.43 23.23 -9.11
C TYR A 312 15.42 24.10 -7.85
N ASP A 313 15.74 25.38 -8.01
CA ASP A 313 15.48 26.38 -6.98
C ASP A 313 13.98 26.49 -6.77
N SER A 314 13.52 26.11 -5.58
CA SER A 314 12.12 26.13 -5.18
C SER A 314 11.49 27.53 -5.30
N GLY A 315 12.26 28.61 -5.15
CA GLY A 315 11.79 29.99 -5.30
C GLY A 315 11.50 30.40 -6.75
N THR A 316 11.96 29.60 -7.71
CA THR A 316 11.66 29.79 -9.15
C THR A 316 10.50 28.93 -9.63
N LEU A 317 9.99 28.03 -8.79
CA LEU A 317 8.84 27.19 -9.11
C LEU A 317 7.59 27.80 -8.50
N VAL A 318 6.56 28.03 -9.31
CA VAL A 318 5.26 28.42 -8.77
C VAL A 318 4.67 27.23 -8.00
N SER A 319 4.07 27.49 -6.85
CA SER A 319 3.49 26.47 -5.97
C SER A 319 2.09 26.84 -5.50
N GLY A 320 1.25 25.84 -5.25
CA GLY A 320 -0.07 26.00 -4.63
C GLY A 320 -0.38 24.83 -3.68
N ARG A 321 -1.62 24.74 -3.21
CA ARG A 321 -2.06 23.68 -2.28
C ARG A 321 -1.89 22.26 -2.85
N GLY A 322 -1.89 22.12 -4.18
CA GLY A 322 -1.66 20.87 -4.89
C GLY A 322 -0.19 20.48 -5.09
N GLY A 323 0.75 21.31 -4.63
CA GLY A 323 2.19 21.19 -4.87
C GLY A 323 2.69 22.17 -5.93
N TYR A 324 3.86 21.88 -6.51
CA TYR A 324 4.45 22.71 -7.56
C TYR A 324 3.65 22.65 -8.88
N PHE A 325 3.56 23.78 -9.58
CA PHE A 325 3.03 23.84 -10.93
C PHE A 325 4.13 23.43 -11.91
N VAL A 326 4.30 22.11 -12.03
CA VAL A 326 5.24 21.44 -12.94
C VAL A 326 4.46 20.52 -13.88
N PRO A 327 5.08 20.00 -14.96
CA PRO A 327 4.41 19.07 -15.86
C PRO A 327 3.82 17.89 -15.12
N GLY A 328 2.56 17.57 -15.41
CA GLY A 328 1.89 16.40 -14.87
C GLY A 328 2.50 15.13 -15.44
N VAL A 329 2.74 14.12 -14.61
CA VAL A 329 3.20 12.80 -15.04
C VAL A 329 2.00 11.87 -15.11
N THR A 330 1.64 11.40 -16.30
CA THR A 330 0.51 10.49 -16.49
C THR A 330 0.99 9.11 -16.89
N LEU A 331 0.58 8.09 -16.12
CA LEU A 331 0.68 6.69 -16.49
C LEU A 331 -0.68 6.24 -17.02
N THR A 332 -0.77 5.93 -18.30
CA THR A 332 -1.98 5.32 -18.86
C THR A 332 -1.93 3.83 -18.58
N LEU A 333 -2.84 3.37 -17.72
CA LEU A 333 -2.95 2.00 -17.29
C LEU A 333 -3.79 1.18 -18.29
N ASP A 334 -3.69 -0.13 -18.20
CA ASP A 334 -4.58 -1.04 -18.92
C ASP A 334 -6.04 -0.78 -18.53
N GLY A 335 -6.94 -0.85 -19.53
CA GLY A 335 -8.31 -0.32 -19.42
C GLY A 335 -8.43 1.17 -19.76
N GLY A 336 -7.34 1.84 -20.16
CA GLY A 336 -7.36 3.22 -20.68
C GLY A 336 -7.51 4.30 -19.60
N LYS A 337 -7.30 3.93 -18.33
CA LYS A 337 -7.43 4.83 -17.19
C LYS A 337 -6.10 5.52 -16.87
N ASN A 338 -6.16 6.77 -16.42
CA ASN A 338 -4.97 7.60 -16.24
C ASN A 338 -4.65 7.78 -14.77
N TRP A 339 -3.47 7.31 -14.36
CA TRP A 339 -2.89 7.66 -13.07
C TRP A 339 -2.02 8.90 -13.25
N THR A 340 -2.56 10.06 -12.88
CA THR A 340 -1.88 11.36 -13.06
C THR A 340 -1.30 11.90 -11.75
N MET A 341 -0.02 12.22 -11.78
CA MET A 341 0.75 12.81 -10.69
C MET A 341 1.14 14.24 -11.08
N PHE A 342 0.47 15.22 -10.46
CA PHE A 342 0.88 16.62 -10.52
C PHE A 342 2.01 16.90 -9.52
N GLY A 343 2.42 18.16 -9.34
CA GLY A 343 3.55 18.53 -8.49
C GLY A 343 3.57 17.90 -7.10
N GLY A 344 2.43 17.80 -6.41
CA GLY A 344 2.40 17.16 -5.09
C GLY A 344 2.69 15.65 -5.11
N GLY A 345 2.61 14.99 -6.26
CA GLY A 345 3.00 13.58 -6.44
C GLY A 345 4.29 13.39 -7.25
N SER A 346 4.90 14.46 -7.76
CA SER A 346 6.09 14.39 -8.61
C SER A 346 7.28 15.18 -8.09
N MET A 347 7.09 16.18 -7.22
CA MET A 347 8.15 17.05 -6.71
C MET A 347 8.11 17.10 -5.18
N LEU A 348 9.28 17.15 -4.56
CA LEU A 348 9.43 17.33 -3.12
C LEU A 348 10.53 18.33 -2.78
N ASN A 349 10.39 19.00 -1.64
CA ASN A 349 11.48 19.74 -1.03
C ASN A 349 12.42 18.77 -0.34
N VAL A 350 13.71 18.84 -0.68
CA VAL A 350 14.75 17.96 -0.11
C VAL A 350 15.61 18.69 0.92
N GLU A 351 15.78 19.99 0.72
CA GLU A 351 16.46 20.92 1.64
C GLU A 351 15.93 22.34 1.39
N PRO A 352 16.18 23.31 2.29
CA PRO A 352 15.71 24.68 2.11
C PRO A 352 16.17 25.26 0.77
N GLY A 353 15.22 25.74 -0.04
CA GLY A 353 15.51 26.33 -1.35
C GLY A 353 15.61 25.34 -2.51
N THR A 354 15.62 24.02 -2.27
CA THR A 354 15.81 23.01 -3.33
C THR A 354 14.62 22.05 -3.40
N ALA A 355 13.98 21.98 -4.57
CA ALA A 355 12.94 21.02 -4.89
C ALA A 355 13.41 20.06 -5.99
N CYS A 356 13.20 18.76 -5.81
CA CYS A 356 13.65 17.73 -6.76
C CYS A 356 12.50 16.89 -7.32
N LEU A 357 12.69 16.38 -8.54
CA LEU A 357 11.82 15.39 -9.16
C LEU A 357 11.92 14.06 -8.41
N ALA A 358 10.80 13.60 -7.85
CA ALA A 358 10.68 12.45 -6.97
C ALA A 358 10.71 11.10 -7.69
N PHE A 359 11.54 10.97 -8.74
CA PHE A 359 11.73 9.74 -9.51
C PHE A 359 13.22 9.43 -9.57
N VAL A 360 13.58 8.17 -9.34
CA VAL A 360 14.98 7.74 -9.26
C VAL A 360 15.26 6.57 -10.21
N GLU A 361 16.50 6.48 -10.69
CA GLU A 361 16.93 5.35 -11.53
C GLU A 361 17.13 4.10 -10.65
N MET A 362 16.66 2.95 -11.15
CA MET A 362 16.96 1.66 -10.52
C MET A 362 18.46 1.36 -10.61
N LYS A 363 19.08 1.14 -9.45
CA LYS A 363 20.49 0.69 -9.36
C LYS A 363 20.58 -0.83 -9.48
N GLY A 364 21.66 -1.32 -10.07
CA GLY A 364 21.93 -2.77 -10.20
C GLY A 364 21.08 -3.50 -11.24
N VAL A 365 20.21 -2.81 -11.97
CA VAL A 365 19.35 -3.37 -13.02
C VAL A 365 19.80 -2.85 -14.38
N LYS A 366 20.00 -3.74 -15.34
CA LYS A 366 20.36 -3.36 -16.71
C LYS A 366 19.14 -2.80 -17.45
N ALA A 367 19.38 -1.85 -18.37
CA ALA A 367 18.35 -1.38 -19.28
C ALA A 367 17.73 -2.56 -20.05
N GLY A 368 16.40 -2.63 -20.11
CA GLY A 368 15.67 -3.70 -20.79
C GLY A 368 15.68 -5.07 -20.09
N ASP A 369 16.18 -5.18 -18.85
CA ASP A 369 16.10 -6.45 -18.10
C ASP A 369 14.64 -6.75 -17.73
N GLY A 370 14.05 -7.71 -18.45
CA GLY A 370 12.67 -8.15 -18.29
C GLY A 370 12.34 -8.84 -16.96
N ARG A 371 13.35 -9.21 -16.17
CA ARG A 371 13.15 -9.80 -14.83
C ARG A 371 12.81 -8.74 -13.78
N ALA A 372 13.23 -7.50 -14.03
CA ALA A 372 12.95 -6.37 -13.16
C ALA A 372 11.73 -5.58 -13.67
N PRO A 373 10.96 -4.95 -12.76
CA PRO A 373 9.89 -4.06 -13.18
C PRO A 373 10.42 -2.88 -13.98
N ALA A 374 9.61 -2.38 -14.91
CA ALA A 374 9.94 -1.17 -15.66
C ALA A 374 9.74 0.07 -14.78
N VAL A 375 8.68 0.03 -13.97
CA VAL A 375 8.30 1.05 -13.01
C VAL A 375 7.96 0.37 -11.69
N LEU A 376 8.57 0.83 -10.60
CA LEU A 376 8.18 0.46 -9.25
C LEU A 376 7.60 1.71 -8.58
N ILE A 377 6.28 1.80 -8.45
CA ILE A 377 5.59 2.95 -7.86
C ILE A 377 5.85 2.94 -6.35
N GLY A 378 6.46 4.01 -5.85
CA GLY A 378 6.84 4.15 -4.45
C GLY A 378 5.77 4.81 -3.57
N GLY A 379 6.05 4.84 -2.27
CA GLY A 379 5.17 5.42 -1.25
C GLY A 379 4.73 6.84 -1.57
N PHE A 380 5.67 7.74 -1.88
CA PHE A 380 5.39 9.14 -2.16
C PHE A 380 4.36 9.35 -3.28
N GLN A 381 4.41 8.52 -4.33
CA GLN A 381 3.46 8.57 -5.44
C GLN A 381 2.08 7.99 -5.10
N MET A 382 1.99 7.17 -4.05
CA MET A 382 0.75 6.63 -3.50
C MET A 382 0.15 7.52 -2.40
N GLU A 383 0.88 8.51 -1.89
CA GLU A 383 0.37 9.43 -0.86
C GLU A 383 -0.79 10.29 -1.40
N ASN A 384 -1.84 10.41 -0.58
CA ASN A 384 -3.10 11.06 -0.95
C ASN A 384 -3.79 10.45 -2.20
N PHE A 385 -3.48 9.19 -2.51
CA PHE A 385 -4.34 8.36 -3.34
C PHE A 385 -5.18 7.45 -2.46
N LEU A 386 -6.43 7.28 -2.85
CA LEU A 386 -7.27 6.20 -2.42
C LEU A 386 -6.97 4.99 -3.28
N LEU A 387 -6.46 3.92 -2.69
CA LEU A 387 -6.12 2.68 -3.41
C LEU A 387 -6.92 1.51 -2.86
N GLU A 388 -7.79 0.92 -3.68
CA GLU A 388 -8.56 -0.28 -3.33
C GLU A 388 -7.99 -1.51 -4.05
N PHE A 389 -7.42 -2.43 -3.30
CA PHE A 389 -6.92 -3.70 -3.81
C PHE A 389 -8.02 -4.75 -3.67
N ASP A 390 -8.75 -5.02 -4.75
CA ASP A 390 -9.84 -6.00 -4.79
C ASP A 390 -9.34 -7.34 -5.32
N MET A 391 -9.13 -8.31 -4.41
CA MET A 391 -8.63 -9.64 -4.78
C MET A 391 -9.72 -10.58 -5.28
N GLU A 392 -10.98 -10.26 -5.02
CA GLU A 392 -12.11 -11.05 -5.51
C GLU A 392 -12.34 -10.75 -7.00
N LYS A 393 -12.28 -9.47 -7.37
CA LYS A 393 -12.41 -9.01 -8.76
C LYS A 393 -11.08 -8.88 -9.50
N LYS A 394 -9.95 -9.06 -8.81
CA LYS A 394 -8.59 -8.94 -9.35
C LYS A 394 -8.35 -7.59 -10.03
N GLN A 395 -8.65 -6.51 -9.32
CA GLN A 395 -8.52 -5.15 -9.84
C GLN A 395 -8.00 -4.18 -8.77
N LEU A 396 -7.34 -3.12 -9.22
CA LEU A 396 -6.91 -2.00 -8.40
C LEU A 396 -7.83 -0.82 -8.70
N GLY A 397 -8.60 -0.41 -7.71
CA GLY A 397 -9.27 0.89 -7.67
C GLY A 397 -8.27 1.97 -7.28
N PHE A 398 -8.29 3.11 -7.97
CA PHE A 398 -7.47 4.26 -7.61
C PHE A 398 -8.20 5.57 -7.83
N PHE A 399 -7.99 6.52 -6.93
CA PHE A 399 -8.49 7.89 -7.05
C PHE A 399 -7.55 8.85 -6.34
N ARG A 400 -7.21 9.99 -6.97
CA ARG A 400 -6.40 11.02 -6.33
C ARG A 400 -7.31 11.93 -5.51
N LEU A 401 -7.14 11.93 -4.20
CA LEU A 401 -7.93 12.82 -3.35
C LEU A 401 -7.57 14.29 -3.61
N PRO A 402 -8.55 15.19 -3.56
CA PRO A 402 -8.29 16.62 -3.67
C PRO A 402 -7.52 17.13 -2.45
N PHE A 403 -6.81 18.26 -2.61
CA PHE A 403 -5.93 18.81 -1.56
C PHE A 403 -6.67 19.18 -0.26
N TYR A 404 -7.99 19.36 -0.31
CA TYR A 404 -8.84 19.70 0.84
C TYR A 404 -9.44 18.48 1.56
N ALA A 405 -9.17 17.27 1.07
CA ALA A 405 -9.58 16.01 1.70
C ALA A 405 -8.42 14.98 1.74
N PRO A 406 -7.21 15.34 2.24
CA PRO A 406 -6.09 14.41 2.30
C PRO A 406 -6.37 13.22 3.22
N CYS A 407 -5.67 12.10 3.00
CA CYS A 407 -5.82 10.88 3.80
C CYS A 407 -5.66 11.13 5.31
N GLY A 408 -4.78 12.07 5.66
CA GLY A 408 -4.47 12.51 7.02
C GLY A 408 -5.62 13.13 7.82
N GLN A 409 -6.74 13.44 7.17
CA GLN A 409 -7.91 14.06 7.79
C GLN A 409 -8.99 13.06 8.18
N PHE A 410 -8.78 11.75 8.05
CA PHE A 410 -9.78 10.80 8.54
C PHE A 410 -10.00 10.95 10.06
N ASN A 411 -11.26 10.86 10.51
CA ASN A 411 -11.58 11.02 11.92
C ASN A 411 -11.51 9.68 12.66
N PHE A 412 -10.41 9.46 13.40
CA PHE A 412 -10.22 8.27 14.24
C PHE A 412 -10.88 8.36 15.63
N THR A 413 -11.76 9.33 15.85
CA THR A 413 -12.56 9.44 17.10
C THR A 413 -13.85 8.66 16.93
N ARG A 414 -14.23 7.85 17.93
CA ARG A 414 -15.54 7.17 17.91
C ARG A 414 -16.66 8.20 17.94
N SER A 415 -17.70 7.99 17.15
CA SER A 415 -18.95 8.74 17.28
C SER A 415 -19.53 8.51 18.68
N ALA A 416 -19.97 9.59 19.33
CA ALA A 416 -20.58 9.55 20.65
C ALA A 416 -21.90 8.77 20.65
#